data_AF-A0AB33A5G9-F1
#
_entry.id   AF-A0AB33A5G9-F1
#
_cell.length_a   1.000
_cell.length_b   1.000
_cell.length_c   1.000
_cell.angle_alpha   90.00
_cell.angle_beta   90.00
_cell.angle_gamma   90.00
#
_symmetry.space_group_name_H-M   'P 1'
#
loop_
_entity.id
_entity.type
_entity.pdbx_description
1 polymer ?
#
loop_
_entity_poly.entity_id
_entity_poly.type
_entity_poly.pdbx_seq_one_letter_code
_entity_poly.pdbx_strand_id
1 'polypeptide(L)'
;MALADLLDEPQHLSGPDAERCSAADRPEAWAELTTGWSRVLAAARVIQTRHSEDSRDAVLSMCADASREAAVGELRWVWARMVNKFVEAVEQDD
;
A
#
# COMPACT_ATOMS: atom_id res chain seq x y z
N MET A 1 11.93 19.78 12.40
CA MET A 1 11.08 18.58 12.31
C MET A 1 9.86 18.83 13.14
N ALA A 2 8.72 19.00 12.49
CA ALA A 2 7.45 19.33 13.12
C ALA A 2 6.63 18.04 13.30
N LEU A 3 5.69 18.01 14.26
CA LEU A 3 4.77 16.90 14.50
C LEU A 3 3.99 16.45 13.24
N ALA A 4 3.88 17.34 12.25
CA ALA A 4 3.31 17.05 10.93
C ALA A 4 4.10 15.98 10.14
N ASP A 5 5.42 15.90 10.33
CA ASP A 5 6.28 14.90 9.67
C ASP A 5 6.04 13.49 10.26
N LEU A 6 5.44 13.39 11.46
CA LEU A 6 5.18 12.12 12.16
C LEU A 6 3.82 11.49 11.79
N LEU A 7 2.92 12.27 11.18
CA LEU A 7 1.53 11.89 10.85
C LEU A 7 1.33 11.62 9.36
N ASP A 8 2.42 11.51 8.60
CA ASP A 8 2.40 11.22 7.17
C ASP A 8 2.11 9.73 6.93
N GLU A 9 1.00 9.24 7.47
CA GLU A 9 0.40 8.01 6.95
C GLU A 9 0.06 8.28 5.49
N PRO A 10 0.50 7.43 4.55
CA PRO A 10 0.23 7.67 3.13
C PRO A 10 -1.28 7.72 2.90
N GLN A 11 -1.84 8.93 2.77
CA GLN A 11 -3.28 9.12 2.53
C GLN A 11 -3.71 8.43 1.24
N HIS A 12 -2.78 8.31 0.29
CA HIS A 12 -2.92 7.61 -0.98
C HIS A 12 -1.84 6.55 -1.15
N LEU A 13 -2.24 5.39 -1.66
CA LEU A 13 -1.31 4.40 -2.17
C LEU A 13 -0.76 4.91 -3.50
N SER A 14 0.45 5.47 -3.49
CA SER A 14 1.20 5.75 -4.72
C SER A 14 1.87 4.47 -5.19
N GLY A 15 1.75 4.17 -6.48
CA GLY A 15 2.45 3.02 -7.07
C GLY A 15 3.97 3.17 -7.03
N PRO A 16 4.72 2.09 -7.31
CA PRO A 16 6.18 2.14 -7.34
C PRO A 16 6.67 3.10 -8.45
N ASP A 17 7.69 3.88 -8.12
CA ASP A 17 8.30 4.88 -9.02
C ASP A 17 9.58 4.29 -9.64
N ALA A 18 9.56 4.08 -10.96
CA ALA A 18 10.62 3.42 -11.70
C ALA A 18 11.95 4.19 -11.71
N GLU A 19 11.90 5.53 -11.67
CA GLU A 19 13.09 6.37 -11.65
C GLU A 19 13.74 6.34 -10.26
N ARG A 20 12.95 6.43 -9.19
CA ARG A 20 13.46 6.31 -7.82
C ARG A 20 13.96 4.92 -7.47
N CYS A 21 13.48 3.90 -8.17
CA CYS A 21 13.82 2.51 -7.92
C CYS A 21 14.94 1.98 -8.83
N SER A 22 15.58 2.82 -9.65
CA SER A 22 16.61 2.43 -10.61
C SER A 22 16.25 1.16 -11.39
N ALA A 23 15.01 1.10 -11.88
CA ALA A 23 14.42 -0.12 -12.42
C ALA A 23 15.22 -0.75 -13.58
N ALA A 24 15.95 0.08 -14.33
CA ALA A 24 16.84 -0.36 -15.42
C ALA A 24 18.07 -1.10 -14.90
N ASP A 25 18.61 -0.68 -13.75
CA ASP A 25 19.83 -1.26 -13.16
C ASP A 25 19.51 -2.50 -12.31
N ARG A 26 18.27 -2.62 -11.81
CA ARG A 26 17.83 -3.71 -10.92
C ARG A 26 16.47 -4.30 -11.32
N PRO A 27 16.39 -4.96 -12.50
CA PRO A 27 15.12 -5.44 -13.05
C PRO A 27 14.46 -6.55 -12.21
N GLU A 28 15.24 -7.41 -11.55
CA GLU A 28 14.69 -8.49 -10.72
C GLU A 28 14.01 -7.96 -9.45
N ALA A 29 14.69 -7.07 -8.73
CA ALA A 29 14.12 -6.42 -7.55
C ALA A 29 12.89 -5.57 -7.94
N TRP A 30 12.94 -4.88 -9.09
CA TRP A 30 11.80 -4.11 -9.61
C TRP A 30 10.60 -5.02 -9.93
N ALA A 31 10.83 -6.20 -10.49
CA ALA A 31 9.78 -7.19 -10.75
C ALA A 31 9.11 -7.68 -9.44
N GLU A 32 9.88 -7.87 -8.36
CA GLU A 32 9.33 -8.21 -7.04
C GLU A 32 8.45 -7.07 -6.50
N LEU A 33 8.93 -5.83 -6.55
CA LEU A 33 8.21 -4.66 -6.07
C LEU A 33 6.89 -4.44 -6.82
N THR A 34 6.90 -4.56 -8.15
CA THR A 34 5.71 -4.42 -9.00
C THR A 34 4.72 -5.59 -8.84
N THR A 35 5.22 -6.80 -8.57
CA THR A 35 4.37 -7.95 -8.19
C THR A 35 3.70 -7.70 -6.84
N GLY A 36 4.45 -7.19 -5.86
CA GLY A 36 3.94 -6.78 -4.56
C GLY A 36 2.82 -5.74 -4.68
N TRP A 37 3.07 -4.68 -5.45
CA TRP A 37 2.08 -3.64 -5.74
C TRP A 37 0.80 -4.20 -6.36
N SER A 38 0.94 -5.11 -7.34
CA SER A 38 -0.21 -5.75 -7.98
C SER A 38 -1.07 -6.53 -6.98
N ARG A 39 -0.44 -7.19 -6.00
CA ARG A 39 -1.14 -7.90 -4.91
C ARG A 39 -1.87 -6.93 -3.97
N VAL A 40 -1.24 -5.81 -3.61
CA VAL A 40 -1.87 -4.75 -2.79
C VAL A 40 -3.11 -4.20 -3.49
N LEU A 41 -3.02 -3.90 -4.79
CA LEU A 41 -4.16 -3.41 -5.57
C LEU A 41 -5.29 -4.44 -5.68
N ALA A 42 -4.97 -5.71 -5.86
CA ALA A 42 -5.96 -6.78 -5.87
C ALA A 42 -6.69 -6.88 -4.53
N ALA A 43 -5.95 -6.85 -3.40
CA ALA A 43 -6.53 -6.86 -2.07
C ALA A 43 -7.42 -5.62 -1.80
N ALA A 44 -6.94 -4.44 -2.17
CA ALA A 44 -7.72 -3.19 -2.03
C ALA A 44 -9.03 -3.24 -2.81
N ARG A 45 -9.03 -3.84 -4.02
CA ARG A 45 -10.25 -4.03 -4.81
C ARG A 45 -11.24 -4.97 -4.12
N VAL A 46 -10.78 -6.07 -3.54
CA VAL A 46 -11.63 -6.99 -2.78
C VAL A 46 -12.27 -6.29 -1.58
N ILE A 47 -11.48 -5.53 -0.81
CA ILE A 47 -11.98 -4.76 0.34
C ILE A 47 -13.03 -3.74 -0.12
N GLN A 48 -12.79 -3.03 -1.23
CA GLN A 48 -13.72 -2.04 -1.75
C GLN A 48 -15.03 -2.67 -2.25
N THR A 49 -14.96 -3.84 -2.89
CA THR A 49 -16.16 -4.59 -3.29
C THR A 49 -16.95 -5.02 -2.07
N ARG A 50 -16.29 -5.57 -1.04
CA ARG A 50 -16.94 -6.02 0.19
C ARG A 50 -17.59 -4.86 0.95
N HIS A 51 -16.88 -3.74 1.07
CA HIS A 51 -17.41 -2.51 1.65
C HIS A 51 -18.70 -2.06 0.94
N SER A 52 -18.72 -2.04 -0.39
CA SER A 52 -19.93 -1.67 -1.15
C SER A 52 -21.12 -2.59 -0.88
N GLU A 53 -20.89 -3.86 -0.56
CA GLU A 53 -21.95 -4.81 -0.21
C GLU A 53 -22.41 -4.58 1.23
N ASP A 54 -21.46 -4.47 2.17
CA ASP A 54 -21.72 -4.24 3.61
C ASP A 54 -22.45 -2.93 3.87
N SER A 55 -22.11 -1.85 3.16
CA SER A 55 -22.76 -0.55 3.31
C SER A 55 -24.26 -0.55 2.96
N ARG A 56 -24.74 -1.58 2.25
CA ARG A 56 -26.16 -1.71 1.87
C ARG A 56 -26.94 -2.65 2.80
N ASP A 57 -26.26 -3.35 3.69
CA ASP A 57 -26.86 -4.26 4.66
C ASP A 57 -27.27 -3.51 5.94
N ALA A 58 -28.44 -3.85 6.48
CA ALA A 58 -29.02 -3.16 7.62
C ALA A 58 -28.22 -3.35 8.93
N VAL A 59 -27.46 -4.43 9.05
CA VAL A 59 -26.64 -4.74 10.22
C VAL A 59 -25.19 -4.35 9.96
N LEU A 60 -24.63 -4.73 8.81
CA LEU A 60 -23.20 -4.53 8.53
C LEU A 60 -22.84 -3.08 8.20
N SER A 61 -23.79 -2.26 7.75
CA SER A 61 -23.54 -0.83 7.49
C SER A 61 -23.04 -0.07 8.72
N MET A 62 -23.37 -0.52 9.93
CA MET A 62 -22.91 0.08 11.18
C MET A 62 -21.40 -0.05 11.40
N CYS A 63 -20.72 -1.01 10.76
CA CYS A 63 -19.28 -1.22 10.89
C CYS A 63 -18.51 -1.16 9.56
N ALA A 64 -19.20 -1.07 8.42
CA ALA A 64 -18.61 -1.16 7.08
C ALA A 64 -17.44 -0.17 6.87
N ASP A 65 -17.63 1.12 7.21
CA ASP A 65 -16.60 2.15 7.02
C ASP A 65 -15.37 1.89 7.88
N ALA A 66 -15.56 1.61 9.17
CA ALA A 66 -14.46 1.32 10.09
C ALA A 66 -13.67 0.07 9.67
N SER A 67 -14.36 -0.99 9.22
CA SER A 67 -13.70 -2.20 8.73
C SER A 67 -12.88 -1.94 7.45
N ARG A 68 -13.43 -1.15 6.51
CA ARG A 68 -12.71 -0.76 5.29
C ARG A 68 -11.48 0.07 5.63
N GLU A 69 -11.62 1.09 6.48
CA GLU A 69 -10.53 1.99 6.84
C GLU A 69 -9.38 1.24 7.51
N ALA A 70 -9.68 0.37 8.49
CA ALA A 70 -8.67 -0.46 9.12
C ALA A 70 -7.93 -1.34 8.10
N ALA A 71 -8.66 -2.06 7.25
CA ALA A 71 -8.05 -2.96 6.27
C ALA A 71 -7.21 -2.22 5.22
N VAL A 72 -7.67 -1.06 4.72
CA VAL A 72 -6.91 -0.24 3.77
C VAL A 72 -5.70 0.42 4.44
N GLY A 73 -5.81 0.83 5.70
CA GLY A 73 -4.70 1.31 6.52
C GLY A 73 -3.55 0.30 6.58
N GLU A 74 -3.87 -0.96 6.89
CA GLU A 74 -2.87 -2.04 6.91
C GLU A 74 -2.23 -2.27 5.53
N LEU A 75 -3.00 -2.19 4.43
CA LEU A 75 -2.43 -2.30 3.09
C LEU A 75 -1.43 -1.17 2.78
N ARG A 76 -1.70 0.06 3.23
CA ARG A 76 -0.76 1.18 3.10
C ARG A 76 0.52 0.93 3.90
N TRP A 77 0.38 0.41 5.11
CA TRP A 77 1.51 0.09 5.98
C TRP A 77 2.39 -1.04 5.41
N VAL A 78 1.78 -2.11 4.90
CA VAL A 78 2.49 -3.20 4.21
C VAL A 78 3.21 -2.66 2.98
N TRP A 79 2.55 -1.83 2.18
CA TRP A 79 3.16 -1.24 0.98
C TRP A 79 4.37 -0.37 1.33
N ALA A 80 4.25 0.50 2.33
CA ALA A 80 5.36 1.34 2.79
C ALA A 80 6.58 0.51 3.22
N ARG A 81 6.37 -0.61 3.91
CA ARG A 81 7.45 -1.55 4.28
C ARG A 81 8.11 -2.20 3.08
N MET A 82 7.35 -2.60 2.07
CA MET A 82 7.91 -3.20 0.86
C MET A 82 8.78 -2.22 0.09
N VAL A 83 8.32 -0.97 -0.08
CA VAL A 83 9.09 0.10 -0.73
C VAL A 83 10.34 0.42 0.07
N ASN A 84 10.23 0.58 1.39
CA ASN A 84 11.36 0.91 2.25
C ASN A 84 12.42 -0.21 2.21
N LYS A 85 12.02 -1.49 2.35
CA LYS A 85 12.92 -2.64 2.19
C LYS A 85 13.60 -2.64 0.82
N PHE A 86 12.86 -2.33 -0.25
CA PHE A 86 13.42 -2.26 -1.59
C PHE A 86 14.47 -1.14 -1.69
N VAL A 87 14.16 0.08 -1.22
CA VAL A 87 15.09 1.21 -1.25
C VAL A 87 16.35 0.93 -0.43
N GLU A 88 16.21 0.44 0.81
CA GLU A 88 17.36 0.12 1.68
C GLU A 88 18.22 -1.01 1.08
N ALA A 89 17.60 -2.08 0.55
CA ALA A 89 18.34 -3.14 -0.12
C ALA A 89 19.02 -2.63 -1.40
N VAL A 90 18.45 -1.63 -2.06
CA VAL A 90 19.07 -1.02 -3.22
C VAL A 90 20.31 -0.20 -2.81
N GLU A 91 20.23 0.57 -1.74
CA GLU A 91 21.33 1.43 -1.27
C GLU A 91 22.53 0.69 -0.66
N GLN A 92 22.38 -0.54 -0.17
CA GLN A 92 23.46 -1.29 0.52
C GLN A 92 24.41 -2.09 -0.40
N ASP A 93 24.12 -2.19 -1.69
CA ASP A 93 24.90 -2.99 -2.65
C ASP A 93 26.04 -2.19 -3.33
N ASP A 94 26.37 -0.99 -2.82
CA ASP A 94 27.51 -0.14 -3.22
C ASP A 94 28.59 -0.07 -2.12
#